data_AF-A0A9N9JS56-F1
#
_entry.id   AF-A0A9N9JS56-F1
#
_cell.length_a   1.000
_cell.length_b   1.000
_cell.length_c   1.000
_cell.angle_alpha   90.00
_cell.angle_beta   90.00
_cell.angle_gamma   90.00
#
_symmetry.space_group_name_H-M   'P 1'
#
loop_
_entity.id
_entity.type
_entity.pdbx_description
1 polymer ?
#
loop_
_entity_poly.entity_id
_entity_poly.type
_entity_poly.pdbx_seq_one_letter_code
_entity_poly.pdbx_strand_id
1 'polypeptide(L)'
;PGTGKTEFINELVHHLYQQFAKENQLIPPVIEVKGAKLKSAGGITDQPSPDQKLISIIKHYKKEVFGDEFSPEPYIVFVEEADQGVDVMGGTGGKKNYLLEEYKNFLSTSQDKAGLAAEAQDPNSIIIIATNNFDLIDPAVVRRGRLGKKLNFN
;
A
#
# COMPACT_ATOMS: atom_id res chain seq x y z
N PRO A 1 -1.22 20.58 2.77
CA PRO A 1 -1.01 19.33 3.53
C PRO A 1 -2.10 19.18 4.62
N GLY A 2 -2.86 18.08 4.61
CA GLY A 2 -3.55 17.62 5.83
C GLY A 2 -5.08 17.68 5.93
N THR A 3 -5.87 17.96 4.87
CA THR A 3 -7.35 17.87 4.98
C THR A 3 -7.95 16.85 4.01
N GLY A 4 -7.71 17.01 2.70
CA GLY A 4 -8.39 16.18 1.69
C GLY A 4 -8.09 14.67 1.74
N LYS A 5 -6.91 14.25 2.24
CA LYS A 5 -6.56 12.82 2.35
C LYS A 5 -7.24 12.14 3.52
N THR A 6 -7.26 12.79 4.68
CA THR A 6 -7.94 12.29 5.88
C THR A 6 -9.44 12.29 5.66
N GLU A 7 -9.98 13.34 5.05
CA GLU A 7 -11.38 13.41 4.64
C GLU A 7 -11.74 12.29 3.66
N PHE A 8 -10.88 12.03 2.67
CA PHE A 8 -11.07 10.91 1.74
C PHE A 8 -11.17 9.55 2.45
N ILE A 9 -10.31 9.24 3.42
CA ILE A 9 -10.40 7.97 4.17
C ILE A 9 -11.73 7.90 4.92
N ASN A 10 -12.11 8.98 5.61
CA ASN A 10 -13.36 9.03 6.38
C ASN A 10 -14.58 8.83 5.48
N GLU A 11 -14.61 9.49 4.32
CA GLU A 11 -15.68 9.34 3.34
C GLU A 11 -15.70 7.94 2.72
N LEU A 12 -14.53 7.36 2.43
CA LEU A 12 -14.40 5.99 1.93
C LEU A 12 -15.00 4.99 2.91
N VAL A 13 -14.59 5.06 4.18
CA VAL A 13 -15.12 4.20 5.24
C VAL A 13 -16.64 4.38 5.34
N HIS A 14 -17.12 5.62 5.37
CA HIS A 14 -18.56 5.91 5.41
C HIS A 14 -19.32 5.26 4.25
N HIS A 15 -18.81 5.38 3.02
CA HIS A 15 -19.45 4.79 1.84
C HIS A 15 -19.45 3.26 1.87
N LEU A 16 -18.36 2.63 2.31
CA LEU A 16 -18.30 1.17 2.48
C LEU A 16 -19.37 0.68 3.46
N TYR A 17 -19.51 1.36 4.61
CA TYR A 17 -20.59 1.06 5.55
C TYR A 17 -21.96 1.22 4.90
N GLN A 18 -22.23 2.32 4.20
CA GLN A 18 -23.54 2.56 3.58
C GLN A 18 -23.89 1.55 2.48
N GLN A 19 -22.89 1.05 1.75
CA GLN A 19 -23.10 0.12 0.66
C GLN A 19 -23.27 -1.32 1.17
N PHE A 20 -22.34 -1.80 2.01
CA PHE A 20 -22.29 -3.21 2.39
C PHE A 20 -23.18 -3.53 3.60
N ALA A 21 -23.40 -2.58 4.53
CA ALA A 21 -24.24 -2.84 5.70
C ALA A 21 -25.72 -3.05 5.33
N LYS A 22 -26.18 -2.43 4.23
CA LYS A 22 -27.56 -2.61 3.73
C LYS A 22 -27.81 -4.02 3.21
N GLU A 23 -26.76 -4.71 2.77
CA GLU A 23 -26.84 -6.04 2.15
C GLU A 23 -26.45 -7.16 3.13
N ASN A 24 -26.21 -6.84 4.41
CA ASN A 24 -25.67 -7.77 5.42
C ASN A 24 -24.39 -8.49 4.95
N GLN A 25 -23.62 -7.81 4.11
CA GLN A 25 -22.34 -8.28 3.58
C GLN A 25 -21.19 -7.86 4.49
N LEU A 26 -20.09 -8.59 4.44
CA LEU A 26 -18.86 -8.20 5.10
C LEU A 26 -18.39 -6.86 4.52
N ILE A 27 -18.23 -5.86 5.39
CA ILE A 27 -17.67 -4.56 5.00
C ILE A 27 -16.16 -4.76 4.84
N PRO A 28 -15.58 -4.53 3.66
CA PRO A 28 -14.14 -4.67 3.47
C PRO A 28 -13.38 -3.77 4.45
N PRO A 29 -12.47 -4.30 5.28
CA PRO A 29 -11.69 -3.49 6.20
C PRO A 29 -10.69 -2.60 5.45
N VAL A 30 -10.38 -1.45 6.06
CA VAL A 30 -9.33 -0.52 5.57
C VAL A 30 -8.11 -0.64 6.48
N ILE A 31 -6.98 -1.00 5.88
CA ILE A 31 -5.66 -1.10 6.52
C ILE A 31 -4.91 0.21 6.28
N GLU A 32 -4.83 1.06 7.29
CA GLU A 32 -4.07 2.30 7.21
C GLU A 32 -2.59 2.08 7.53
N VAL A 33 -1.72 2.44 6.58
CA VAL A 33 -0.27 2.27 6.67
C VAL A 33 0.41 3.63 6.50
N LYS A 34 1.09 4.10 7.55
CA LYS A 34 1.94 5.31 7.45
C LYS A 34 3.22 4.99 6.69
N GLY A 35 3.57 5.80 5.69
CA GLY A 35 4.78 5.66 4.88
C GLY A 35 6.05 5.55 5.72
N ALA A 36 6.14 6.28 6.84
CA ALA A 36 7.26 6.19 7.77
C ALA A 36 7.52 4.77 8.32
N LYS A 37 6.50 3.91 8.43
CA LYS A 37 6.65 2.50 8.86
C LYS A 37 7.32 1.62 7.81
N LEU A 38 7.43 2.13 6.58
CA LEU A 38 7.92 1.40 5.42
C LEU A 38 9.38 1.75 5.11
N LYS A 39 9.94 2.78 5.78
CA LYS A 39 11.38 3.12 5.69
C LYS A 39 12.25 1.94 6.06
N SER A 40 13.32 1.74 5.31
CA SER A 40 14.44 0.89 5.71
C SER A 40 15.47 1.72 6.48
N ALA A 41 16.27 1.07 7.31
CA ALA A 41 17.38 1.77 7.96
C ALA A 41 18.55 1.69 6.99
N GLY A 42 18.79 2.77 6.25
CA GLY A 42 19.85 2.83 5.24
C GLY A 42 21.19 2.31 5.79
N GLY A 43 21.77 1.31 5.11
CA GLY A 43 23.07 0.73 5.44
C GLY A 43 23.04 -0.57 6.27
N ILE A 44 21.87 -1.09 6.65
CA ILE A 44 21.75 -2.41 7.29
C ILE A 44 21.25 -3.44 6.26
N THR A 45 22.11 -4.38 5.89
CA THR A 45 21.85 -5.37 4.81
C THR A 45 20.76 -6.41 5.13
N ASP A 46 20.37 -6.54 6.40
CA ASP A 46 19.41 -7.55 6.88
C ASP A 46 18.03 -7.00 7.23
N GLN A 47 17.74 -5.73 6.90
CA GLN A 47 16.40 -5.17 7.15
C GLN A 47 15.44 -5.51 6.00
N PRO A 48 14.17 -5.85 6.30
CA PRO A 48 13.20 -6.14 5.27
C PRO A 48 12.94 -4.90 4.41
N SER A 49 12.82 -5.12 3.11
CA SER A 49 12.46 -4.06 2.16
C SER A 49 11.04 -3.52 2.43
N PRO A 50 10.69 -2.30 1.97
CA PRO A 50 9.38 -1.68 2.15
C PRO A 50 8.21 -2.54 1.68
N ASP A 51 8.37 -3.30 0.59
CA ASP A 51 7.38 -4.26 0.11
C ASP A 51 7.21 -5.43 1.08
N GLN A 52 8.30 -6.01 1.59
CA GLN A 52 8.26 -7.06 2.61
C GLN A 52 7.62 -6.58 3.92
N LYS A 53 7.87 -5.32 4.31
CA LYS A 53 7.21 -4.67 5.45
C LYS A 53 5.72 -4.51 5.23
N LEU A 54 5.32 -4.03 4.05
CA LEU A 54 3.91 -3.87 3.70
C LEU A 54 3.18 -5.23 3.70
N ILE A 55 3.78 -6.25 3.07
CA ILE A 55 3.30 -7.64 3.07
C ILE A 55 3.12 -8.16 4.50
N SER A 56 4.07 -7.88 5.40
CA SER A 56 4.01 -8.33 6.79
C SER A 56 2.89 -7.62 7.57
N ILE A 57 2.70 -6.31 7.35
CA ILE A 57 1.60 -5.54 7.95
C ILE A 57 0.25 -6.11 7.50
N ILE A 58 0.10 -6.38 6.20
CA ILE A 58 -1.14 -6.95 5.64
C ILE A 58 -1.42 -8.33 6.24
N LYS A 59 -0.43 -9.24 6.29
CA LYS A 59 -0.59 -10.57 6.88
C LYS A 59 -1.04 -10.52 8.33
N HIS A 60 -0.37 -9.66 9.13
CA HIS A 60 -0.73 -9.48 10.53
C HIS A 60 -2.17 -9.02 10.67
N TYR A 61 -2.57 -8.01 9.91
CA TYR A 61 -3.94 -7.49 9.94
C TYR A 61 -4.97 -8.54 9.50
N LYS A 62 -4.72 -9.28 8.41
CA LYS A 62 -5.60 -10.35 7.94
C LYS A 62 -5.79 -11.43 9.00
N LYS A 63 -4.73 -11.79 9.72
CA LYS A 63 -4.82 -12.70 10.86
C LYS A 63 -5.68 -12.15 11.99
N GLU A 64 -5.57 -10.86 12.31
CA GLU A 64 -6.37 -10.22 13.37
C GLU A 64 -7.85 -10.11 13.01
N VAL A 65 -8.17 -9.71 11.77
CA VAL A 65 -9.55 -9.42 11.35
C VAL A 65 -10.28 -10.67 10.83
N PHE A 66 -9.57 -11.54 10.11
CA PHE A 66 -10.17 -12.73 9.48
C PHE A 66 -9.79 -14.05 10.16
N GLY A 67 -8.85 -14.04 11.11
CA GLY A 67 -8.33 -15.27 11.73
C GLY A 67 -7.31 -16.03 10.88
N ASP A 68 -7.03 -15.57 9.66
CA ASP A 68 -6.11 -16.19 8.70
C ASP A 68 -5.30 -15.12 7.94
N GLU A 69 -3.97 -15.20 8.02
CA GLU A 69 -3.05 -14.29 7.31
C GLU A 69 -3.14 -14.44 5.77
N PHE A 70 -3.70 -15.54 5.29
CA PHE A 70 -3.95 -15.83 3.87
C PHE A 70 -5.43 -15.77 3.47
N SER A 71 -6.30 -15.24 4.34
CA SER A 71 -7.74 -15.12 4.09
C SER A 71 -8.05 -14.56 2.68
N PRO A 72 -9.00 -15.12 1.93
CA PRO A 72 -9.37 -14.60 0.62
C PRO A 72 -10.33 -13.39 0.70
N GLU A 73 -10.75 -12.99 1.90
CA GLU A 73 -11.71 -11.90 2.09
C GLU A 73 -11.17 -10.56 1.55
N PRO A 74 -12.02 -9.72 0.94
CA PRO A 74 -11.60 -8.47 0.35
C PRO A 74 -11.20 -7.44 1.40
N TYR A 75 -10.21 -6.61 1.08
CA TYR A 75 -9.73 -5.54 1.95
C TYR A 75 -9.15 -4.37 1.15
N ILE A 76 -8.96 -3.24 1.82
CA ILE A 76 -8.36 -2.04 1.23
C ILE A 76 -7.10 -1.70 2.01
N VAL A 77 -6.03 -1.34 1.30
CA VAL A 77 -4.80 -0.81 1.90
C VAL A 77 -4.68 0.67 1.56
N PHE A 78 -4.60 1.53 2.57
CA PHE A 78 -4.38 2.95 2.41
C PHE A 78 -2.98 3.32 2.91
N VAL A 79 -2.07 3.62 2.00
CA VAL A 79 -0.69 4.05 2.30
C VAL A 79 -0.64 5.57 2.34
N GLU A 80 -0.56 6.13 3.54
CA GLU A 80 -0.49 7.57 3.76
C GLU A 80 0.94 8.08 3.81
N GLU A 81 1.17 9.30 3.34
CA GLU A 81 2.49 9.94 3.31
C GLU A 81 3.53 9.02 2.68
N ALA A 82 3.16 8.43 1.55
CA ALA A 82 3.99 7.45 0.88
C ALA A 82 5.38 8.01 0.57
N ASP A 83 5.55 9.30 0.33
CA ASP A 83 6.88 9.91 0.19
C ASP A 83 7.80 9.76 1.41
N GLN A 84 7.25 9.51 2.60
CA GLN A 84 8.04 9.34 3.82
C GLN A 84 8.68 7.97 3.94
N GLY A 85 8.24 6.88 3.31
CA GLY A 85 8.96 5.60 3.50
C GLY A 85 10.25 5.47 2.68
N VAL A 86 10.71 6.55 2.04
CA VAL A 86 11.92 6.58 1.22
C VAL A 86 13.16 6.66 2.11
N ASP A 87 14.13 5.79 1.85
CA ASP A 87 15.46 5.86 2.45
C ASP A 87 16.26 7.00 1.82
N VAL A 88 16.42 8.08 2.57
CA VAL A 88 17.15 9.27 2.13
C VAL A 88 18.69 9.07 2.18
N MET A 89 19.18 7.94 2.72
CA MET A 89 20.60 7.72 3.06
C MET A 89 21.33 6.62 2.24
N GLY A 90 20.90 6.29 1.01
CA GLY A 90 21.47 5.19 0.22
C GLY A 90 22.19 5.57 -1.08
N GLY A 91 22.51 6.84 -1.33
CA GLY A 91 22.94 7.31 -2.64
C GLY A 91 24.29 8.01 -2.70
N THR A 92 25.39 7.35 -2.34
CA THR A 92 26.72 7.77 -2.82
C THR A 92 26.79 7.47 -4.33
N GLY A 93 26.11 8.30 -5.14
CA GLY A 93 25.97 8.07 -6.59
C GLY A 93 24.66 8.50 -7.25
N GLY A 94 23.91 9.44 -6.67
CA GLY A 94 22.87 10.19 -7.41
C GLY A 94 21.59 9.43 -7.80
N LYS A 95 21.39 8.18 -7.38
CA LYS A 95 20.10 7.48 -7.55
C LYS A 95 19.24 7.69 -6.30
N LYS A 96 18.18 8.48 -6.43
CA LYS A 96 17.09 8.52 -5.43
C LYS A 96 16.38 7.16 -5.49
N ASN A 97 16.48 6.36 -4.44
CA ASN A 97 15.67 5.16 -4.32
C ASN A 97 14.24 5.59 -4.02
N TYR A 98 13.35 5.53 -5.00
CA TYR A 98 11.96 5.86 -4.79
C TYR A 98 11.27 4.67 -4.15
N LEU A 99 10.50 4.88 -3.09
CA LEU A 99 9.71 3.85 -2.41
C LEU A 99 8.88 2.99 -3.35
N LEU A 100 8.43 3.60 -4.45
CA LEU A 100 7.60 2.93 -5.43
C LEU A 100 8.39 2.04 -6.37
N GLU A 101 9.71 2.21 -6.51
CA GLU A 101 10.62 1.19 -7.08
C GLU A 101 10.56 -0.09 -6.24
N GLU A 102 10.61 0.05 -4.92
CA GLU A 102 10.59 -1.08 -3.98
C GLU A 102 9.19 -1.72 -3.95
N TYR A 103 8.12 -0.93 -4.13
CA TYR A 103 6.79 -1.48 -4.40
C TYR A 103 6.59 -2.05 -5.80
N LYS A 104 7.55 -1.95 -6.72
CA LYS A 104 7.34 -2.53 -8.06
C LYS A 104 7.06 -4.02 -7.96
N ASN A 105 7.74 -4.77 -7.10
CA ASN A 105 7.51 -6.20 -6.96
C ASN A 105 6.06 -6.45 -6.55
N PHE A 106 5.65 -5.81 -5.45
CA PHE A 106 4.28 -5.86 -4.97
C PHE A 106 3.23 -5.38 -5.99
N LEU A 107 3.53 -4.41 -6.85
CA LEU A 107 2.59 -3.89 -7.86
C LEU A 107 2.70 -4.58 -9.24
N SER A 108 3.68 -5.45 -9.50
CA SER A 108 4.01 -5.97 -10.85
C SER A 108 3.45 -7.36 -11.21
N THR A 109 2.41 -7.88 -10.55
CA THR A 109 1.62 -9.10 -10.91
C THR A 109 2.37 -10.45 -10.73
N SER A 110 1.79 -11.68 -10.60
CA SER A 110 0.46 -12.27 -10.88
C SER A 110 0.25 -13.63 -10.16
N GLN A 111 -1.03 -14.02 -9.96
CA GLN A 111 -1.62 -15.35 -9.64
C GLN A 111 -0.68 -16.55 -9.41
N ASP A 112 -0.64 -17.06 -8.18
CA ASP A 112 -0.58 -18.52 -7.99
C ASP A 112 -1.23 -18.96 -6.67
N LYS A 113 -1.69 -20.21 -6.62
CA LYS A 113 -2.52 -20.80 -5.54
C LYS A 113 -1.80 -20.99 -4.19
N ALA A 114 -0.79 -20.18 -3.85
CA ALA A 114 0.01 -20.33 -2.63
C ALA A 114 0.22 -18.97 -1.92
N GLY A 115 -0.71 -18.58 -1.05
CA GLY A 115 -0.54 -17.46 -0.12
C GLY A 115 -0.15 -16.12 -0.77
N LEU A 116 0.50 -15.23 0.00
CA LEU A 116 0.99 -13.90 -0.46
C LEU A 116 2.16 -13.97 -1.49
N ALA A 117 2.32 -15.09 -2.18
CA ALA A 117 3.38 -15.34 -3.14
C ALA A 117 2.78 -15.45 -4.55
N ALA A 118 3.42 -14.98 -5.60
CA ALA A 118 4.87 -14.87 -5.72
C ALA A 118 5.36 -13.41 -5.78
N GLU A 119 5.03 -12.61 -4.77
CA GLU A 119 5.51 -11.22 -4.52
C GLU A 119 4.66 -10.07 -5.12
N ALA A 120 3.35 -10.28 -5.37
CA ALA A 120 2.46 -9.29 -6.00
C ALA A 120 1.17 -8.96 -5.21
N GLN A 121 0.44 -7.94 -5.68
CA GLN A 121 -0.84 -7.43 -5.16
C GLN A 121 -1.88 -8.55 -5.13
N ASP A 122 -2.47 -8.74 -3.96
CA ASP A 122 -3.61 -9.64 -3.75
C ASP A 122 -4.79 -9.19 -4.63
N PRO A 123 -5.35 -10.06 -5.50
CA PRO A 123 -6.43 -9.68 -6.42
C PRO A 123 -7.72 -9.27 -5.68
N ASN A 124 -7.86 -9.65 -4.41
CA ASN A 124 -8.98 -9.25 -3.57
C ASN A 124 -8.71 -7.92 -2.82
N SER A 125 -7.62 -7.22 -3.16
CA SER A 125 -7.23 -5.97 -2.51
C SER A 125 -7.31 -4.76 -3.43
N ILE A 126 -7.74 -3.63 -2.87
CA ILE A 126 -7.56 -2.31 -3.47
C ILE A 126 -6.47 -1.57 -2.70
N ILE A 127 -5.53 -0.95 -3.43
CA ILE A 127 -4.42 -0.23 -2.82
C ILE A 127 -4.49 1.24 -3.24
N ILE A 128 -4.51 2.10 -2.23
CA ILE A 128 -4.61 3.54 -2.36
C ILE A 128 -3.33 4.14 -1.79
N ILE A 129 -2.60 4.88 -2.61
CA ILE A 129 -1.34 5.51 -2.22
C ILE A 129 -1.53 7.03 -2.22
N ALA A 130 -1.30 7.65 -1.07
CA ALA A 130 -1.42 9.09 -0.88
C ALA A 130 -0.06 9.71 -0.57
N THR A 131 0.42 10.61 -1.44
CA THR A 131 1.70 11.32 -1.29
C THR A 131 1.51 12.83 -1.36
N ASN A 132 2.28 13.61 -0.61
CA ASN A 132 2.31 15.08 -0.79
C ASN A 132 3.29 15.49 -1.88
N ASN A 133 4.22 14.60 -2.22
CA ASN A 133 5.33 14.86 -3.12
C ASN A 133 5.25 13.88 -4.29
N PHE A 134 4.29 14.10 -5.20
CA PHE A 134 4.09 13.22 -6.37
C PHE A 134 5.34 13.14 -7.27
N ASP A 135 6.13 14.20 -7.33
CA ASP A 135 7.38 14.23 -8.11
C ASP A 135 8.48 13.34 -7.54
N LEU A 136 8.32 12.86 -6.29
CA LEU A 136 9.18 11.86 -5.67
C LEU A 136 8.69 10.42 -5.93
N ILE A 137 7.66 10.23 -6.77
CA ILE A 137 7.23 8.91 -7.20
C ILE A 137 7.97 8.53 -8.48
N ASP A 138 8.46 7.29 -8.55
CA ASP A 138 9.09 6.77 -9.75
C ASP A 138 8.13 6.79 -10.96
N PRO A 139 8.51 7.44 -12.09
CA PRO A 139 7.64 7.52 -13.27
C PRO A 139 7.26 6.16 -13.86
N ALA A 140 8.03 5.09 -13.65
CA ALA A 140 7.71 3.77 -14.17
C ALA A 140 6.64 3.01 -13.36
N VAL A 141 6.21 3.56 -12.22
CA VAL A 141 5.06 3.05 -11.44
C VAL A 141 3.74 3.66 -11.92
N VAL A 142 3.80 4.84 -12.52
CA VAL A 142 2.67 5.49 -13.19
C VAL A 142 2.41 4.88 -14.58
N ARG A 143 3.34 4.06 -15.10
CA ARG A 143 3.15 3.32 -16.35
C ARG A 143 2.03 2.28 -16.19
N ARG A 144 1.27 2.07 -17.28
CA ARG A 144 0.06 1.21 -17.30
C ARG A 144 0.36 -0.17 -16.69
N GLY A 145 -0.55 -0.64 -15.83
CA GLY A 145 -0.52 -1.98 -15.23
C GLY A 145 -0.15 -2.03 -13.74
N ARG A 146 0.26 -0.91 -13.13
CA ARG A 146 0.67 -0.85 -11.70
C ARG A 146 -0.19 0.09 -10.85
N LEU A 147 -0.46 1.30 -11.35
CA LEU A 147 -1.45 2.22 -10.78
C LEU A 147 -2.52 2.52 -11.84
N GLY A 148 -3.78 2.24 -11.51
CA GLY A 148 -4.90 2.30 -12.46
C GLY A 148 -5.54 3.68 -12.60
N LYS A 149 -5.69 4.43 -11.51
CA LYS A 149 -6.36 5.74 -11.47
C LYS A 149 -5.55 6.75 -10.66
N LYS A 150 -5.51 8.01 -11.14
CA LYS A 150 -4.90 9.14 -10.42
C LYS A 150 -5.99 10.11 -9.99
N LEU A 151 -5.96 10.51 -8.72
CA LEU A 151 -6.81 11.54 -8.14
C LEU A 151 -5.91 12.67 -7.65
N ASN A 152 -6.26 13.91 -8.00
CA ASN A 152 -5.57 15.10 -7.51
C ASN A 152 -6.48 15.81 -6.52
N PHE A 153 -5.93 16.14 -5.35
CA PHE A 153 -6.58 16.95 -4.33
C PHE A 153 -5.93 18.32 -4.36
N ASN A 154 -6.75 19.38 -4.48
CA ASN A 154 -6.30 20.77 -4.47
C ASN A 154 -6.26 21.31 -3.04
#